data_AF-A0A2S4V382-F1
#
_entry.id   AF-A0A2S4V382-F1
#
_cell.length_a   1.000
_cell.length_b   1.000
_cell.length_c   1.000
_cell.angle_alpha   90.00
_cell.angle_beta   90.00
_cell.angle_gamma   90.00
#
_symmetry.space_group_name_H-M   'P 1'
#
loop_
_entity.id
_entity.type
_entity.pdbx_description
1 polymer ?
#
loop_
_entity_poly.entity_id
_entity_poly.type
_entity_poly.pdbx_seq_one_letter_code
_entity_poly.pdbx_strand_id
1 'polypeptide(L)'
;MILRTLPQVMTPKEFMIHFVQSPNSEVAYLQRLWAVPKGIPSSMDLVRSVRNELSSTPEGRNAWADFIQLEVFKFFLGPASFLLSLQKKI
;
A
#
# COMPACT_ATOMS: atom_id res chain seq x y z
N MET A 1 13.41 15.62 19.91
CA MET A 1 13.25 16.48 18.72
C MET A 1 14.28 16.05 17.67
N ILE A 2 13.91 15.11 16.79
CA ILE A 2 14.80 14.53 15.75
C ILE A 2 14.31 15.01 14.37
N LEU A 3 14.38 16.32 14.12
CA LEU A 3 13.91 16.94 12.88
C LEU A 3 14.93 17.96 12.31
N ARG A 4 16.22 17.86 12.68
CA ARG A 4 17.25 18.87 12.33
C ARG A 4 18.55 18.26 11.75
N THR A 5 18.45 17.32 10.81
CA THR A 5 19.59 16.87 9.98
C THR A 5 19.17 16.69 8.50
N LEU A 6 19.97 17.21 7.55
CA LEU A 6 19.75 17.12 6.09
C LEU A 6 20.78 16.17 5.43
N PRO A 7 20.42 15.36 4.41
CA PRO A 7 19.09 14.88 4.10
C PRO A 7 19.04 13.35 4.20
N GLN A 8 18.15 12.82 5.03
CA GLN A 8 17.65 11.47 4.76
C GLN A 8 16.63 11.66 3.62
N VAL A 9 17.08 11.77 2.35
CA VAL A 9 16.17 12.00 1.22
C VAL A 9 15.30 10.77 1.07
N MET A 10 14.16 10.79 1.76
CA MET A 10 13.13 9.80 1.62
C MET A 10 12.49 10.01 0.24
N THR A 11 12.56 8.99 -0.61
CA THR A 11 11.86 9.02 -1.89
C THR A 11 10.36 9.17 -1.64
N PRO A 12 9.58 9.71 -2.60
CA PRO A 12 8.12 9.79 -2.44
C PRO A 12 7.49 8.44 -2.11
N LYS A 13 8.02 7.33 -2.64
CA LYS A 13 7.53 5.97 -2.35
C LYS A 13 7.81 5.58 -0.90
N GLU A 14 9.03 5.78 -0.41
CA GLU A 14 9.38 5.52 0.99
C GLU A 14 8.56 6.39 1.94
N PHE A 15 8.32 7.65 1.59
CA PHE A 15 7.45 8.54 2.37
C PHE A 15 6.05 7.99 2.48
N MET A 16 5.43 7.58 1.37
CA MET A 16 4.07 7.03 1.41
C MET A 16 3.99 5.75 2.23
N ILE A 17 5.00 4.88 2.14
CA ILE A 17 5.06 3.64 2.94
C ILE A 17 5.18 3.99 4.43
N HIS A 18 6.17 4.81 4.79
CA HIS A 18 6.38 5.21 6.19
C HIS A 18 5.18 5.98 6.73
N PHE A 19 4.55 6.84 5.93
CA PHE A 19 3.38 7.59 6.32
C PHE A 19 2.19 6.67 6.59
N VAL A 20 1.90 5.68 5.75
CA VAL A 20 0.74 4.78 5.93
C VAL A 20 0.96 3.76 7.06
N GLN A 21 2.20 3.34 7.29
CA GLN A 21 2.52 2.31 8.29
C GLN A 21 2.96 2.88 9.65
N SER A 22 3.10 4.21 9.77
CA SER A 22 3.63 4.81 10.99
C SER A 22 2.75 4.51 12.20
N PRO A 23 3.32 3.98 13.30
CA PRO A 23 2.61 3.83 14.57
C PRO A 23 2.61 5.12 15.40
N ASN A 24 3.22 6.21 14.91
CA ASN A 24 3.28 7.49 15.61
C ASN A 24 1.87 8.09 15.78
N SER A 25 1.49 8.49 16.99
CA SER A 25 0.14 8.96 17.33
C SER A 25 -0.30 10.19 16.52
N GLU A 26 0.61 11.12 16.22
CA GLU A 26 0.32 12.31 15.42
C GLU A 26 0.06 11.96 13.95
N VAL A 27 0.79 10.95 13.45
CA VAL A 27 0.60 10.45 12.07
C VAL A 27 -0.66 9.59 11.98
N ALA A 28 -0.94 8.77 12.99
CA ALA A 28 -2.15 7.97 13.10
C ALA A 28 -3.43 8.84 13.07
N TYR A 29 -3.36 10.04 13.67
CA TYR A 29 -4.45 11.02 13.57
C TYR A 29 -4.77 11.44 12.13
N LEU A 30 -3.77 11.52 11.26
CA LEU A 30 -3.93 11.87 9.84
C LEU A 30 -4.33 10.64 9.00
N GLN A 31 -3.73 9.48 9.27
CA GLN A 31 -4.07 8.21 8.60
C GLN A 31 -5.54 7.82 8.82
N ARG A 32 -6.11 8.07 10.01
CA ARG A 32 -7.51 7.70 10.30
C ARG A 32 -8.50 8.33 9.32
N LEU A 33 -8.13 9.46 8.70
CA LEU A 33 -8.98 10.13 7.71
C LEU A 33 -9.08 9.36 6.39
N TRP A 34 -8.29 8.31 6.18
CA TRP A 34 -8.29 7.52 4.94
C TRP A 34 -9.37 6.44 4.95
N ALA A 35 -9.63 5.84 6.11
CA ALA A 35 -10.58 4.75 6.28
C ALA A 35 -11.97 5.19 6.77
N VAL A 36 -12.24 6.51 6.79
CA VAL A 36 -13.58 7.04 7.11
C VAL A 36 -14.42 7.22 5.85
N PRO A 37 -15.77 7.14 5.94
CA PRO A 37 -16.64 7.19 4.76
C PRO A 37 -16.36 8.35 3.79
N LYS A 38 -16.02 9.54 4.32
CA LYS A 38 -15.71 10.72 3.51
C LYS A 38 -14.31 10.70 2.88
N GLY A 39 -13.37 9.95 3.43
CA GLY A 39 -11.98 9.89 2.97
C GLY A 39 -11.69 8.71 2.04
N ILE A 40 -12.45 7.62 2.16
CA ILE A 40 -12.33 6.42 1.31
C ILE A 40 -12.29 6.77 -0.18
N PRO A 41 -13.18 7.65 -0.73
CA PRO A 41 -13.12 8.00 -2.15
C PRO A 41 -11.75 8.55 -2.56
N SER A 42 -11.23 9.56 -1.85
CA SER A 42 -9.92 10.16 -2.15
C SER A 42 -8.74 9.21 -1.93
N SER A 43 -8.83 8.30 -0.94
CA SER A 43 -7.81 7.27 -0.73
C SER A 43 -7.81 6.26 -1.89
N MET A 44 -8.97 5.89 -2.41
CA MET A 44 -9.08 5.03 -3.58
C MET A 44 -8.61 5.72 -4.87
N ASP A 45 -8.81 7.03 -5.01
CA ASP A 45 -8.28 7.82 -6.13
C ASP A 45 -6.75 7.83 -6.14
N LEU A 46 -6.12 7.91 -4.97
CA LEU A 46 -4.68 7.75 -4.85
C LEU A 46 -4.21 6.35 -5.30
N VAL A 47 -4.86 5.28 -4.84
CA VAL A 47 -4.54 3.90 -5.26
C VAL A 47 -4.69 3.75 -6.78
N ARG A 48 -5.75 4.33 -7.36
CA ARG A 48 -5.98 4.33 -8.82
C ARG A 48 -4.89 5.10 -9.57
N SER A 49 -4.42 6.21 -9.02
CA SER A 49 -3.32 6.99 -9.60
C SER A 49 -2.02 6.18 -9.61
N VAL A 50 -1.71 5.48 -8.52
CA VAL A 50 -0.57 4.55 -8.43
C VAL A 50 -0.69 3.43 -9.45
N ARG A 51 -1.87 2.79 -9.57
CA ARG A 51 -2.13 1.79 -10.61
C ARG A 51 -1.82 2.33 -12.00
N ASN A 52 -2.34 3.51 -12.32
CA ASN A 52 -2.24 4.08 -13.66
C ASN A 52 -0.78 4.34 -14.05
N GLU A 53 0.01 4.85 -13.11
CA GLU A 53 1.45 5.03 -13.29
C GLU A 53 2.16 3.70 -13.54
N LEU A 54 1.90 2.67 -12.72
CA LEU A 54 2.47 1.33 -12.91
C LEU A 54 2.04 0.71 -14.24
N SER A 55 0.82 0.95 -14.68
CA SER A 55 0.28 0.34 -15.91
C SER A 55 0.82 0.96 -17.21
N SER A 56 1.68 1.98 -17.11
CA SER A 56 2.31 2.63 -18.26
C SER A 56 3.23 1.68 -19.04
N THR A 57 3.80 0.66 -18.39
CA THR A 57 4.66 -0.34 -19.03
C THR A 57 4.04 -1.75 -19.00
N PRO A 58 4.44 -2.65 -19.93
CA PRO A 58 4.05 -4.06 -19.87
C PRO A 58 4.42 -4.73 -18.54
N GLU A 59 5.61 -4.47 -18.02
CA GLU A 59 6.12 -5.05 -16.78
C GLU A 59 5.28 -4.60 -15.58
N GLY A 60 4.94 -3.32 -15.51
CA GLY A 60 4.13 -2.79 -14.41
C GLY A 60 2.67 -3.23 -14.48
N ARG A 61 2.11 -3.46 -15.68
CA ARG A 61 0.79 -4.13 -15.83
C ARG A 61 0.78 -5.54 -15.29
N ASN A 62 1.83 -6.33 -15.59
CA ASN A 62 1.96 -7.69 -15.07
C ASN A 62 2.07 -7.68 -13.53
N ALA A 63 2.93 -6.82 -12.98
CA ALA A 63 3.07 -6.68 -11.53
C ALA A 63 1.76 -6.27 -10.84
N TRP A 64 0.97 -5.36 -11.43
CA TRP A 64 -0.34 -5.00 -10.90
C TRP A 64 -1.34 -6.16 -10.96
N ALA A 65 -1.34 -6.94 -12.05
CA ALA A 65 -2.21 -8.10 -12.19
C ALA A 65 -1.91 -9.16 -11.13
N ASP A 66 -0.62 -9.46 -10.91
CA ASP A 66 -0.18 -10.40 -9.87
C ASP A 66 -0.59 -9.93 -8.47
N PHE A 67 -0.44 -8.63 -8.18
CA PHE A 67 -0.88 -8.04 -6.92
C PHE A 67 -2.39 -8.22 -6.69
N ILE A 68 -3.22 -7.88 -7.68
CA ILE A 68 -4.68 -8.04 -7.56
C ILE A 68 -5.07 -9.50 -7.43
N GLN A 69 -4.42 -10.41 -8.18
CA GLN A 69 -4.68 -11.84 -8.05
C GLN A 69 -4.42 -12.32 -6.63
N LEU A 70 -3.33 -11.87 -5.99
CA LEU A 70 -3.02 -12.20 -4.60
C LEU A 70 -4.08 -11.65 -3.62
N GLU A 71 -4.53 -10.42 -3.79
CA GLU A 71 -5.59 -9.83 -2.93
C GLU A 71 -6.94 -10.56 -3.10
N VAL A 72 -7.28 -10.96 -4.33
CA VAL A 72 -8.47 -11.77 -4.62
C VAL A 72 -8.36 -13.14 -3.94
N PHE A 73 -7.20 -13.79 -3.99
CA PHE A 73 -6.98 -15.04 -3.27
C PHE A 73 -7.16 -14.89 -1.76
N LYS A 74 -6.62 -13.83 -1.15
CA LYS A 74 -6.80 -13.57 0.29
C LYS A 74 -8.27 -13.39 0.66
N PHE A 75 -9.02 -12.69 -0.17
CA PHE A 75 -10.46 -12.49 0.02
C PHE A 75 -11.24 -13.81 0.01
N PHE A 76 -10.96 -14.69 -0.96
CA PHE A 76 -11.70 -15.96 -1.11
C PHE A 76 -11.23 -17.09 -0.18
N LEU A 77 -9.94 -17.16 0.15
CA LEU A 77 -9.36 -18.27 0.93
C LEU A 77 -9.32 -17.99 2.43
N GLY A 78 -9.48 -16.73 2.85
CA GLY A 78 -9.25 -16.30 4.22
C GLY A 78 -7.78 -16.38 4.64
N PRO A 79 -7.40 -15.73 5.76
CA PRO A 79 -6.00 -15.55 6.15
C PRO A 79 -5.26 -16.86 6.50
N ALA A 80 -5.95 -17.86 7.04
CA ALA A 80 -5.33 -19.13 7.46
C ALA A 80 -4.93 -20.02 6.26
N SER A 81 -5.72 -20.00 5.19
CA SER A 81 -5.51 -20.85 4.01
C SER A 81 -4.47 -20.27 3.04
N PHE A 82 -4.25 -18.96 3.06
CA PHE A 82 -3.27 -18.27 2.21
C PHE A 82 -1.82 -18.59 2.58
N LEU A 83 -1.50 -18.64 3.88
CA LEU A 83 -0.15 -19.00 4.35
C LEU A 83 0.25 -20.42 3.91
N LEU A 84 -0.72 -21.34 3.89
CA LEU A 84 -0.52 -22.72 3.44
C LEU A 84 -0.30 -22.83 1.92
N SER A 85 -0.86 -21.92 1.10
CA SER A 85 -0.65 -21.96 -0.35
C SER A 85 0.69 -21.35 -0.78
N LEU A 86 1.21 -20.36 -0.03
CA LEU A 86 2.52 -19.77 -0.30
C LEU A 86 3.67 -20.72 0.05
N GLN A 87 3.55 -21.49 1.13
CA GLN A 87 4.57 -22.47 1.52
C GLN A 87 4.72 -23.64 0.53
N LYS A 88 3.72 -23.91 -0.31
CA LYS A 88 3.76 -24.98 -1.32
C LYS A 88 4.37 -24.55 -2.67
N LYS A 89 4.73 -23.28 -2.82
CA LYS A 89 5.22 -22.69 -4.08
C LYS A 89 6.72 -22.35 -4.05
N ILE A 90 7.44 -22.77 -3.00
CA ILE A 90 8.90 -22.67 -2.82
C ILE A 90 9.48 -24.09 -2.84
#